data_AF-A0A2T5BPI4-F1
#
_entry.id   AF-A0A2T5BPI4-F1
#
_cell.length_a   1.000
_cell.length_b   1.000
_cell.length_c   1.000
_cell.angle_alpha   90.00
_cell.angle_beta   90.00
_cell.angle_gamma   90.00
#
_symmetry.space_group_name_H-M   'P 1'
#
loop_
_entity.id
_entity.type
_entity.pdbx_description
1 polymer ?
#
loop_
_entity_poly.entity_id
_entity_poly.type
_entity_poly.pdbx_seq_one_letter_code
_entity_poly.pdbx_strand_id
1 'polypeptide(L)'
;MTGSAILLAYASWAVAPVVAYAVLCHGLRGAWRGFLGLFGVYSLAVGAIALSLPAKGPAVVLRHDVIFPWMGAAALSAGLYALGAMAGRRE
;
A
#
# COMPACT_ATOMS: atom_id res chain seq x y z
N MET A 1 6.49 -18.55 -14.86
CA MET A 1 5.87 -18.10 -13.58
C MET A 1 5.50 -16.60 -13.60
N THR A 2 5.50 -15.92 -14.75
CA THR A 2 5.30 -14.46 -14.84
C THR A 2 3.84 -14.02 -14.79
N GLY A 3 2.90 -14.84 -15.30
CA GLY A 3 1.48 -14.47 -15.36
C GLY A 3 0.83 -14.22 -14.00
N SER A 4 1.09 -15.07 -13.00
CA SER A 4 0.56 -14.91 -11.65
C SER A 4 1.15 -13.71 -10.92
N ALA A 5 2.44 -13.39 -11.12
CA ALA A 5 3.06 -12.19 -10.55
C ALA A 5 2.46 -10.90 -11.12
N ILE A 6 2.13 -10.88 -12.42
CA ILE A 6 1.45 -9.74 -13.06
C ILE A 6 0.04 -9.55 -12.47
N LEU A 7 -0.73 -10.64 -12.32
CA LEU A 7 -2.05 -10.56 -11.69
C LEU A 7 -1.99 -10.01 -10.26
N LEU A 8 -0.99 -10.46 -9.48
CA LEU A 8 -0.77 -9.95 -8.14
C LEU A 8 -0.36 -8.47 -8.12
N ALA A 9 0.42 -8.01 -9.09
CA ALA A 9 0.75 -6.59 -9.24
C ALA A 9 -0.52 -5.73 -9.44
N TYR A 10 -1.39 -6.11 -10.39
CA TYR A 10 -2.68 -5.43 -10.58
C TYR A 10 -3.58 -5.50 -9.34
N ALA A 11 -3.64 -6.65 -8.69
CA ALA A 11 -4.42 -6.80 -7.45
C ALA A 11 -3.90 -5.87 -6.34
N SER A 12 -2.58 -5.71 -6.21
CA SER A 12 -1.99 -4.79 -5.24
C SER A 12 -2.36 -3.34 -5.50
N TRP A 13 -2.40 -2.91 -6.76
CA TRP A 13 -2.86 -1.57 -7.14
C TRP A 13 -4.33 -1.37 -6.82
N ALA A 14 -5.18 -2.37 -7.08
CA ALA A 14 -6.61 -2.31 -6.79
C ALA A 14 -6.92 -2.24 -5.28
N VAL A 15 -6.05 -2.79 -4.44
CA VAL A 15 -6.21 -2.79 -2.97
C VAL A 15 -5.80 -1.46 -2.32
N ALA A 16 -4.97 -0.64 -3.00
CA ALA A 16 -4.46 0.61 -2.43
C ALA A 16 -5.54 1.60 -1.91
N PRO A 17 -6.67 1.85 -2.61
CA PRO A 17 -7.72 2.73 -2.11
C PRO A 17 -8.40 2.19 -0.84
N VAL A 18 -8.55 0.87 -0.74
CA VAL A 18 -9.14 0.21 0.44
C VAL A 18 -8.22 0.38 1.65
N VAL A 19 -6.92 0.22 1.46
CA VAL A 19 -5.90 0.47 2.49
C VAL A 19 -5.94 1.94 2.92
N ALA A 20 -5.96 2.88 1.97
CA ALA A 20 -6.02 4.32 2.27
C ALA A 20 -7.25 4.69 3.11
N TYR A 21 -8.42 4.13 2.77
CA TYR A 21 -9.64 4.32 3.56
C TYR A 21 -9.54 3.73 4.97
N ALA A 22 -9.07 2.49 5.10
CA ALA A 22 -8.89 1.83 6.40
C ALA A 22 -7.91 2.61 7.30
N VAL A 23 -6.85 3.15 6.71
CA VAL A 23 -5.85 3.98 7.39
C VAL A 23 -6.47 5.28 7.91
N LEU A 24 -7.32 5.96 7.13
CA LEU A 24 -8.07 7.13 7.58
C LEU A 24 -8.95 6.79 8.79
N CYS A 25 -9.69 5.68 8.73
CA CYS A 25 -10.51 5.21 9.85
C CYS A 25 -9.69 4.90 11.10
N HIS A 26 -8.49 4.32 10.95
CA HIS A 26 -7.57 4.12 12.07
C HIS A 26 -7.05 5.44 12.64
N GLY A 27 -6.79 6.44 11.80
CA GLY A 27 -6.42 7.80 12.22
C GLY A 27 -7.50 8.43 13.08
N LEU A 28 -8.76 8.41 12.62
CA LEU A 28 -9.92 8.93 13.37
C LEU A 28 -10.08 8.28 14.74
N ARG A 29 -9.79 6.98 14.86
CA ARG A 29 -9.88 6.22 16.12
C ARG A 29 -8.62 6.31 17.00
N GLY A 30 -7.59 7.05 16.59
CA GLY A 30 -6.29 7.08 17.29
C GLY A 30 -5.56 5.73 17.33
N ALA A 31 -5.92 4.78 16.46
CA ALA A 31 -5.50 3.39 16.52
C ALA A 31 -4.20 3.14 15.73
N TRP A 32 -3.09 3.75 16.19
CA TRP A 32 -1.77 3.66 15.54
C TRP A 32 -1.27 2.22 15.30
N ARG A 33 -1.52 1.32 16.25
CA ARG A 33 -1.14 -0.10 16.11
C ARG A 33 -1.90 -0.80 14.97
N GLY A 34 -3.18 -0.47 14.79
CA GLY A 34 -4.00 -1.00 13.70
C GLY A 34 -3.51 -0.50 12.33
N PHE A 35 -3.16 0.79 12.26
CA PHE A 35 -2.50 1.37 11.08
C PHE A 35 -1.20 0.63 10.72
N LEU A 36 -0.27 0.50 11.67
CA LEU A 36 1.01 -0.18 11.46
C LEU A 36 0.85 -1.63 11.02
N GLY A 37 -0.08 -2.36 11.63
CA GLY A 37 -0.36 -3.75 11.26
C GLY A 37 -0.89 -3.85 9.83
N LEU A 38 -1.93 -3.09 9.50
CA LEU A 38 -2.58 -3.16 8.19
C LEU A 38 -1.66 -2.65 7.06
N PHE A 39 -1.02 -1.50 7.27
CA PHE A 39 -0.09 -0.94 6.28
C PHE A 39 1.19 -1.77 6.16
N GLY A 40 1.66 -2.37 7.26
CA GLY A 40 2.80 -3.27 7.28
C GLY A 40 2.54 -4.55 6.48
N VAL A 41 1.40 -5.21 6.68
CA VAL A 41 0.99 -6.40 5.89
C VAL A 41 0.88 -6.06 4.41
N TYR A 42 0.25 -4.92 4.07
CA TYR A 42 0.17 -4.45 2.69
C TYR A 42 1.56 -4.25 2.08
N SER A 43 2.47 -3.60 2.80
CA SER A 43 3.84 -3.33 2.32
C SER A 43 4.66 -4.60 2.15
N LEU A 44 4.49 -5.60 3.03
CA LEU A 44 5.11 -6.92 2.88
C LEU A 44 4.60 -7.65 1.65
N ALA A 45 3.29 -7.61 1.40
CA ALA A 45 2.69 -8.22 0.21
C ALA A 45 3.24 -7.58 -1.08
N VAL A 46 3.28 -6.25 -1.14
CA VAL A 46 3.87 -5.50 -2.27
C VAL A 46 5.35 -5.85 -2.44
N GLY A 47 6.12 -5.93 -1.36
CA GLY A 47 7.53 -6.33 -1.39
C GLY A 47 7.73 -7.73 -1.96
N ALA A 48 6.92 -8.70 -1.55
CA ALA A 48 6.97 -10.07 -2.09
C ALA A 48 6.64 -10.12 -3.59
N ILE A 49 5.66 -9.33 -4.03
CA ILE A 49 5.31 -9.20 -5.46
C ILE A 49 6.47 -8.58 -6.23
N ALA A 50 7.06 -7.49 -5.72
CA ALA A 50 8.18 -6.80 -6.35
C ALA A 50 9.43 -7.70 -6.49
N LEU A 51 9.71 -8.56 -5.49
CA LEU A 51 10.79 -9.55 -5.56
C LEU A 51 10.54 -10.62 -6.62
N SER A 52 9.27 -10.95 -6.87
CA SER A 52 8.84 -11.93 -7.88
C SER A 52 8.87 -11.37 -9.31
N LEU A 53 9.01 -10.05 -9.47
CA LEU A 53 9.06 -9.37 -10.76
C LEU A 53 10.51 -9.12 -11.22
N PRO A 54 10.75 -9.15 -12.54
CA PRO A 54 12.05 -8.84 -13.11
C PRO A 54 12.43 -7.37 -12.88
N ALA A 55 13.71 -7.12 -12.62
CA ALA A 55 14.21 -5.76 -12.41
C ALA A 55 14.45 -4.98 -13.71
N LYS A 56 14.78 -5.68 -14.80
CA LYS A 56 15.06 -5.12 -16.15
C LYS A 56 14.70 -6.15 -17.22
N GLY A 57 14.53 -5.70 -18.47
CA GLY A 57 14.26 -6.52 -19.64
C GLY A 57 12.87 -6.27 -20.25
N PRO A 58 12.52 -6.98 -21.34
CA PRO A 58 11.27 -6.76 -22.09
C PRO A 58 10.03 -7.39 -21.41
N ALA A 59 9.86 -7.15 -20.11
CA ALA A 59 8.71 -7.61 -19.35
C ALA A 59 7.58 -6.57 -19.37
N VAL A 60 6.33 -7.04 -19.38
CA VAL A 60 5.14 -6.18 -19.34
C VAL A 60 5.03 -5.39 -18.03
N VAL A 61 5.48 -5.99 -16.93
CA VAL A 61 5.54 -5.35 -15.61
C VAL A 61 6.92 -5.61 -15.02
N LEU A 62 7.58 -4.53 -14.62
CA LEU A 62 8.87 -4.53 -13.96
C LEU A 62 8.72 -4.25 -12.47
N ARG A 63 9.74 -4.60 -11.70
CA ARG A 63 9.77 -4.38 -10.26
C ARG A 63 9.45 -2.93 -9.86
N HIS A 64 9.96 -1.96 -10.61
CA HIS A 64 9.76 -0.54 -10.29
C HIS A 64 8.31 -0.08 -10.51
N ASP A 65 7.56 -0.74 -11.39
CA ASP A 65 6.15 -0.43 -11.65
C ASP A 65 5.27 -0.74 -10.44
N VAL A 66 5.72 -1.60 -9.52
CA VAL A 66 5.02 -1.90 -8.28
C VAL A 66 5.50 -1.00 -7.14
N ILE A 67 6.81 -0.72 -7.08
CA ILE A 67 7.41 0.09 -6.01
C ILE A 67 6.98 1.56 -6.09
N PHE A 68 6.97 2.17 -7.29
CA PHE A 68 6.62 3.58 -7.45
C PHE A 68 5.18 3.88 -6.98
N PRO A 69 4.15 3.16 -7.45
CA PRO A 69 2.79 3.34 -6.96
C PRO A 69 2.64 3.05 -5.47
N TRP A 70 3.38 2.06 -4.94
CA TRP A 70 3.40 1.80 -3.50
C TRP A 70 3.93 3.00 -2.71
N MET A 71 4.98 3.69 -3.17
CA MET A 71 5.45 4.91 -2.51
C MET A 71 4.37 6.00 -2.48
N GLY A 72 3.63 6.16 -3.57
CA GLY A 72 2.48 7.07 -3.62
C GLY A 72 1.38 6.68 -2.62
N ALA A 73 1.02 5.40 -2.57
CA ALA A 73 0.06 4.87 -1.62
C ALA A 73 0.53 5.02 -0.16
N ALA A 74 1.82 4.85 0.10
CA ALA A 74 2.44 5.03 1.41
C ALA A 74 2.32 6.49 1.90
N ALA A 75 2.71 7.43 1.04
CA ALA A 75 2.61 8.87 1.33
C ALA A 75 1.15 9.30 1.55
N LEU A 76 0.23 8.85 0.69
CA LEU A 76 -1.19 9.13 0.82
C LEU A 76 -1.75 8.55 2.13
N SER A 77 -1.41 7.29 2.45
CA SER A 77 -1.86 6.63 3.68
C SER A 77 -1.35 7.35 4.92
N ALA A 78 -0.07 7.73 4.96
CA ALA A 78 0.49 8.50 6.08
C ALA A 78 -0.21 9.86 6.23
N GLY A 79 -0.48 10.56 5.12
CA GLY A 79 -1.22 11.82 5.12
C GLY A 79 -2.65 11.67 5.64
N LEU A 80 -3.39 10.66 5.17
CA LEU A 80 -4.76 10.37 5.61
C LEU A 80 -4.82 9.94 7.08
N TYR A 81 -3.85 9.14 7.54
CA TYR A 81 -3.74 8.79 8.95
C TYR A 81 -3.56 10.06 9.81
N ALA A 82 -2.62 10.93 9.41
CA ALA A 82 -2.34 12.17 10.14
C ALA A 82 -3.57 13.08 10.17
N LEU A 83 -4.28 13.23 9.04
CA LEU A 83 -5.53 13.99 8.97
C LEU A 83 -6.61 13.39 9.87
N GLY A 84 -6.83 12.08 9.82
CA GLY A 84 -7.76 11.39 10.71
C GLY A 84 -7.41 11.59 12.18
N ALA A 85 -6.13 11.46 12.55
CA ALA A 85 -5.66 11.65 13.91
C ALA A 85 -5.73 13.11 14.39
N MET A 86 -5.70 14.09 13.49
CA MET A 86 -5.95 15.50 13.82
C MET A 86 -7.44 15.77 14.01
N ALA A 87 -8.31 15.18 13.19
CA ALA A 87 -9.74 15.32 13.31
C ALA A 87 -10.29 14.65 14.58
N GLY A 88 -9.90 13.40 14.85
CA GLY A 88 -10.35 12.65 16.03
C GLY A 88 -9.83 13.17 17.38
N ARG A 89 -8.90 14.14 17.38
CA ARG A 89 -8.44 14.84 18.61
C ARG A 89 -9.25 16.11 18.91
N ARG A 90 -10.10 16.55 17.98
CA ARG A 90 -10.95 17.74 18.13
C ARG A 90 -12.36 17.42 18.65
N GLU A 91 -12.72 16.13 18.67
CA GLU A 91 -13.92 15.58 19.31
C GLU A 91 -13.61 15.16 20.75
#